data_AF-A0A1L8PHK8-F1
#
_entry.id   AF-A0A1L8PHK8-F1
#
_cell.length_a   1.000
_cell.length_b   1.000
_cell.length_c   1.000
_cell.angle_alpha   90.00
_cell.angle_beta   90.00
_cell.angle_gamma   90.00
#
_symmetry.space_group_name_H-M   'P 1'
#
loop_
_entity.id
_entity.type
_entity.pdbx_description
1 polymer ?
#
loop_
_entity_poly.entity_id
_entity_poly.type
_entity_poly.pdbx_seq_one_letter_code
_entity_poly.pdbx_strand_id
1 'polypeptide(L)'
;MSSAFKLPYGLRRENGEEKLLHISEIEALESGLKCNCLCSNCGARLQAKLPKTKKDFKPRVAHHNADTCAFATETAIHLKAKEIIEKEKTTDWSQCHGFL
;
A
#
# COMPACT_ATOMS: atom_id res chain seq x y z
N MET A 1 -3.74 25.45 0.05
CA MET A 1 -3.55 24.59 -1.14
C MET A 1 -3.23 23.20 -0.66
N SER A 2 -4.23 22.33 -0.55
CA SER A 2 -4.04 20.97 -0.04
C SER A 2 -3.43 20.12 -1.15
N SER A 3 -2.11 20.00 -1.18
CA SER A 3 -1.45 18.93 -1.93
C SER A 3 -1.86 17.61 -1.28
N ALA A 4 -2.98 17.05 -1.72
CA ALA A 4 -3.40 15.71 -1.37
C ALA A 4 -2.33 14.75 -1.91
N PHE A 5 -1.42 14.33 -1.03
CA PHE A 5 -0.39 13.37 -1.38
C PHE A 5 -1.08 12.11 -1.90
N LYS A 6 -0.77 11.73 -3.13
CA LYS A 6 -1.47 10.66 -3.84
C LYS A 6 -1.11 9.32 -3.16
N LEU A 7 -2.11 8.61 -2.66
CA LEU A 7 -1.92 7.31 -2.01
C LEU A 7 -1.42 6.26 -3.01
N PRO A 8 -0.29 5.60 -2.74
CA PRO A 8 0.23 4.52 -3.58
C PRO A 8 -0.12 3.12 -3.08
N TYR A 9 -0.61 2.96 -1.84
CA TYR A 9 -0.87 1.65 -1.22
C TYR A 9 -2.34 1.45 -0.85
N GLY A 10 -2.79 0.21 -0.90
CA GLY A 10 -4.08 -0.24 -0.38
C GLY A 10 -3.97 -1.60 0.30
N LEU A 11 -4.82 -1.84 1.31
CA LEU A 11 -4.89 -3.09 2.04
C LEU A 11 -5.87 -4.04 1.33
N ARG A 12 -5.45 -5.26 0.99
CA ARG A 12 -6.32 -6.29 0.40
C ARG A 12 -6.31 -7.53 1.28
N ARG A 13 -7.47 -8.18 1.44
CA ARG A 13 -7.55 -9.49 2.08
C ARG A 13 -7.40 -10.59 1.04
N GLU A 14 -6.39 -11.43 1.21
CA GLU A 14 -6.11 -12.57 0.36
C GLU A 14 -5.88 -13.80 1.25
N ASN A 15 -6.56 -14.92 0.97
CA ASN A 15 -6.44 -16.18 1.71
C ASN A 15 -6.63 -16.09 3.24
N GLY A 16 -7.37 -15.07 3.71
CA GLY A 16 -7.60 -14.85 5.15
C GLY A 16 -6.59 -13.90 5.81
N GLU A 17 -5.58 -13.44 5.07
CA GLU A 17 -4.53 -12.53 5.57
C GLU A 17 -4.66 -11.13 4.94
N GLU A 18 -4.25 -10.11 5.69
CA GLU A 18 -4.25 -8.72 5.23
C GLU A 18 -2.90 -8.38 4.62
N LYS A 19 -2.90 -8.09 3.31
CA LYS A 19 -1.70 -7.76 2.54
C LYS A 19 -1.73 -6.31 2.10
N LEU A 20 -0.64 -5.59 2.33
CA LEU A 20 -0.46 -4.23 1.85
C LEU A 20 0.09 -4.26 0.42
N LEU A 21 -0.72 -3.85 -0.55
CA LEU A 21 -0.38 -3.81 -1.97
C LEU A 21 -0.02 -2.39 -2.42
N HIS A 22 1.08 -2.27 -3.15
CA HIS A 22 1.41 -1.10 -3.93
C HIS A 22 0.57 -1.07 -5.22
N ILE A 23 0.23 0.13 -5.70
CA ILE A 23 -0.58 0.32 -6.92
C ILE A 23 0.01 -0.34 -8.17
N SER A 24 1.33 -0.54 -8.22
CA SER A 24 1.98 -1.27 -9.32
C SER A 24 1.76 -2.77 -9.30
N GLU A 25 1.36 -3.33 -8.15
CA GLU A 25 1.04 -4.75 -7.98
C GLU A 25 -0.42 -5.05 -8.36
N ILE A 26 -1.25 -4.01 -8.56
CA ILE A 26 -2.63 -4.17 -9.01
C ILE A 26 -2.65 -4.31 -10.53
N GLU A 27 -3.23 -5.40 -11.02
CA GLU A 27 -3.35 -5.64 -12.45
C GLU A 27 -4.40 -4.73 -13.11
N ALA A 28 -4.24 -4.46 -14.42
CA ALA A 28 -5.18 -3.63 -15.17
C ALA A 28 -6.62 -4.17 -15.15
N LEU A 29 -6.78 -5.50 -15.13
CA LEU A 29 -8.07 -6.20 -15.03
C LEU A 29 -8.78 -5.96 -13.68
N GLU A 30 -8.02 -5.68 -12.64
CA GLU A 30 -8.48 -5.37 -11.29
C GLU A 30 -8.64 -3.86 -11.04
N SER A 31 -8.47 -3.02 -12.07
CA SER A 31 -8.63 -1.58 -11.93
C SER A 31 -10.04 -1.16 -11.47
N GLY A 32 -10.15 0.04 -10.90
CA GLY A 32 -11.37 0.55 -10.32
C GLY A 32 -11.68 -0.12 -8.98
N LEU A 33 -12.95 -0.46 -8.74
CA LEU A 33 -13.41 -1.10 -7.50
C LEU A 33 -13.13 -2.60 -7.46
N LYS A 34 -12.73 -3.19 -8.59
CA LYS A 34 -12.37 -4.61 -8.67
C LYS A 34 -11.13 -4.94 -7.85
N CYS A 35 -10.30 -3.95 -7.52
CA CYS A 35 -9.11 -4.16 -6.72
C CYS A 35 -9.45 -4.58 -5.28
N ASN A 36 -10.69 -4.34 -4.83
CA ASN A 36 -11.16 -4.68 -3.49
C ASN A 36 -10.21 -4.23 -2.36
N CYS A 37 -9.49 -3.13 -2.57
CA CYS A 37 -8.57 -2.57 -1.59
C CYS A 37 -9.34 -1.70 -0.59
N LEU A 38 -8.87 -1.71 0.65
CA LEU A 38 -9.32 -0.86 1.75
C LEU A 38 -8.20 0.10 2.16
N CYS A 39 -8.59 1.24 2.70
CA CYS A 39 -7.65 2.17 3.31
C CYS A 39 -7.06 1.57 4.58
N SER A 40 -5.74 1.53 4.69
CA SER A 40 -5.03 1.02 5.87
C SER A 40 -5.27 1.84 7.14
N ASN A 41 -5.75 3.09 7.02
CA ASN A 41 -6.06 3.94 8.17
C ASN A 41 -7.55 3.96 8.52
N CYS A 42 -8.43 4.29 7.57
CA CYS A 42 -9.86 4.47 7.84
C CYS A 42 -10.74 3.27 7.45
N GLY A 43 -10.18 2.24 6.81
CA GLY A 43 -10.93 1.06 6.37
C GLY A 43 -11.90 1.28 5.20
N ALA A 44 -12.05 2.51 4.71
CA ALA A 44 -12.94 2.81 3.59
C ALA A 44 -12.46 2.16 2.28
N ARG A 45 -13.40 1.84 1.38
CA ARG A 45 -13.11 1.25 0.08
C ARG A 45 -12.29 2.20 -0.79
N LEU A 46 -11.30 1.64 -1.46
CA LEU A 46 -10.47 2.34 -2.44
C LEU A 46 -10.84 1.91 -3.86
N GLN A 47 -10.62 2.81 -4.82
CA GLN A 47 -10.59 2.48 -6.25
C GLN A 47 -9.16 2.61 -6.78
N ALA A 48 -8.69 1.59 -7.49
CA ALA A 48 -7.43 1.64 -8.22
C ALA A 48 -7.59 2.44 -9.51
N LYS A 49 -6.92 3.59 -9.62
CA LYS A 49 -6.82 4.36 -10.85
C LYS A 49 -5.51 3.97 -11.52
N LEU A 50 -5.61 3.07 -12.49
CA LEU A 50 -4.52 2.69 -13.38
C LEU A 50 -4.68 3.39 -14.73
N PRO A 51 -3.60 3.95 -15.30
CA PRO A 51 -3.68 4.60 -16.60
C PRO A 51 -3.77 3.55 -17.72
N LYS A 52 -4.50 3.87 -18.80
CA LYS A 52 -4.60 2.96 -19.97
C LYS A 52 -3.31 3.01 -20.80
N THR A 53 -2.65 4.16 -20.81
CA THR A 53 -1.34 4.38 -21.43
C THR A 53 -0.38 5.03 -20.43
N LYS A 54 0.93 4.83 -20.57
CA LYS A 54 1.93 5.38 -19.62
C LYS A 54 1.91 6.91 -19.47
N LYS A 55 1.18 7.63 -20.32
CA LYS A 55 1.14 9.11 -20.38
C LYS A 55 -0.09 9.74 -19.71
N ASP A 56 -1.11 8.97 -19.35
CA ASP A 56 -2.38 9.55 -18.89
C ASP A 56 -2.27 10.19 -17.50
N PHE A 57 -1.73 9.45 -16.53
CA PHE A 57 -1.50 9.93 -15.16
C PHE A 57 -0.69 8.91 -14.35
N LYS A 58 -0.12 9.35 -13.22
CA LYS A 58 0.53 8.44 -12.27
C LYS A 58 -0.50 7.50 -11.61
N PRO A 59 -0.29 6.17 -11.66
CA PRO A 59 -1.13 5.20 -10.96
C PRO A 59 -1.34 5.61 -9.50
N ARG A 60 -2.58 5.53 -9.01
CA ARG A 60 -2.91 5.83 -7.61
C ARG A 60 -4.13 5.06 -7.14
N VAL A 61 -4.26 4.88 -5.84
CA VAL A 61 -5.54 4.51 -5.22
C VAL A 61 -6.23 5.76 -4.68
N ALA A 62 -7.56 5.77 -4.69
CA ALA A 62 -8.36 6.87 -4.15
C ALA A 62 -9.57 6.33 -3.40
N HIS A 63 -9.99 7.03 -2.35
CA HIS A 63 -11.21 6.71 -1.62
C HIS A 63 -12.42 6.74 -2.57
N HIS A 64 -13.24 5.69 -2.51
CA HIS A 64 -14.48 5.63 -3.24
C HIS A 64 -15.63 6.03 -2.32
N ASN A 65 -16.34 7.10 -2.68
CA ASN A 65 -17.48 7.63 -1.92
C ASN A 65 -17.16 7.91 -0.43
N ALA A 66 -15.93 8.33 -0.15
CA ALA A 66 -15.46 8.70 1.19
C ALA A 66 -14.43 9.82 1.08
N ASP A 67 -14.24 10.54 2.19
CA ASP A 67 -13.26 11.63 2.26
C ASP A 67 -11.82 11.15 2.10
N THR A 68 -10.98 12.06 1.61
CA THR A 68 -9.55 11.81 1.52
C THR A 68 -8.94 11.66 2.91
N CYS A 69 -8.40 10.48 3.21
CA CYS A 69 -7.68 10.25 4.45
C CYS A 69 -6.24 10.79 4.37
N ALA A 70 -5.90 11.80 5.18
CA ALA A 70 -4.57 12.40 5.22
C ALA A 70 -3.49 11.43 5.73
N PHE A 71 -3.84 10.56 6.68
CA PHE A 71 -2.89 9.68 7.38
C PHE A 71 -2.60 8.37 6.65
N ALA A 72 -3.36 8.04 5.60
CA ALA A 72 -3.31 6.70 5.01
C ALA A 72 -1.96 6.37 4.35
N THR A 73 -1.26 7.36 3.81
CA THR A 73 0.11 7.18 3.29
C THR A 73 1.09 6.86 4.41
N GLU A 74 1.02 7.62 5.52
CA GLU A 74 1.89 7.42 6.67
C GLU A 74 1.68 6.03 7.26
N THR A 75 0.42 5.63 7.50
CA THR A 75 0.08 4.30 8.00
C THR A 75 0.61 3.20 7.08
N ALA A 76 0.46 3.35 5.76
CA ALA A 76 0.97 2.36 4.81
C ALA A 76 2.50 2.21 4.88
N ILE A 77 3.25 3.32 4.98
CA ILE A 77 4.72 3.27 5.11
C ILE A 77 5.11 2.59 6.42
N HIS A 78 4.45 2.93 7.54
CA HIS A 78 4.72 2.31 8.83
C HIS A 78 4.48 0.79 8.81
N LEU A 79 3.36 0.35 8.22
CA LEU A 79 3.06 -1.08 8.08
C LEU A 79 4.10 -1.80 7.21
N LYS A 80 4.50 -1.19 6.09
CA LYS A 80 5.50 -1.79 5.21
C LYS A 80 6.88 -1.87 5.85
N ALA A 81 7.28 -0.84 6.58
CA ALA A 81 8.53 -0.85 7.34
C ALA A 81 8.54 -1.95 8.39
N LYS A 82 7.42 -2.11 9.13
CA LYS A 82 7.26 -3.20 10.11
C LYS A 82 7.37 -4.58 9.46
N GLU A 83 6.69 -4.79 8.33
CA GLU A 83 6.74 -6.05 7.56
C GLU A 83 8.19 -6.38 7.14
N ILE A 84 8.92 -5.41 6.60
CA ILE A 84 10.33 -5.59 6.19
C ILE A 84 11.19 -5.93 7.40
N ILE A 85 11.07 -5.18 8.50
CA ILE A 85 11.85 -5.44 9.72
C ILE A 85 11.55 -6.84 10.26
N GLU A 86 10.29 -7.26 10.29
CA GLU A 86 9.91 -8.59 10.76
C GLU A 86 10.45 -9.71 9.85
N LYS A 87 10.46 -9.49 8.53
CA LYS A 87 11.06 -10.42 7.57
C LYS A 87 12.58 -10.53 7.70
N GLU A 88 13.25 -9.40 7.93
CA GLU A 88 14.71 -9.31 8.02
C GLU A 88 15.24 -9.48 9.45
N LYS A 89 14.38 -9.78 10.44
CA LYS A 89 14.81 -10.21 11.77
C LYS A 89 15.53 -11.56 11.64
N THR A 90 16.80 -11.49 11.28
CA THR A 90 17.76 -12.55 11.52
C THR A 90 17.93 -12.62 13.04
N THR A 91 17.28 -13.60 13.67
CA THR A 91 17.55 -13.97 15.07
C THR A 91 18.95 -14.56 15.26
N ASP A 92 19.78 -14.57 14.22
CA ASP A 92 21.18 -15.00 14.25
C ASP A 92 22.11 -13.82 14.58
N TRP A 93 22.02 -13.33 15.82
CA TRP A 93 23.02 -12.40 16.37
C TRP A 93 24.42 -13.05 16.45
N SER A 94 24.50 -14.38 16.33
CA SER A 94 25.75 -15.14 16.25
C SER A 94 26.63 -14.79 15.04
N GLN A 95 26.06 -14.27 13.94
CA GLN A 95 26.84 -13.81 12.79
C GLN A 95 27.42 -12.38 12.91
N CYS A 96 27.13 -11.64 13.99
CA CYS A 96 27.70 -10.31 14.22
C CYS A 96 29.05 -10.30 14.96
N HIS A 97 29.59 -11.46 15.37
CA HIS A 97 30.90 -11.55 16.05
C HIS A 97 32.08 -11.77 15.07
N GLY A 98 32.40 -10.77 14.26
CA GLY A 98 33.52 -10.86 13.31
C GLY A 98 34.30 -9.57 13.04
N PHE A 99 34.03 -8.49 13.77
CA PHE A 99 34.82 -7.25 13.71
C PHE A 99 35.03 -6.74 15.13
N LEU A 100 36.00 -7.34 15.84
CA LEU A 100 36.84 -6.73 16.86
C LEU A 100 37.97 -7.70 17.22
#